data_AF-A0A852ETC5-F1
#
_entry.id   AF-A0A852ETC5-F1
#
_cell.length_a   1.000
_cell.length_b   1.000
_cell.length_c   1.000
_cell.angle_alpha   90.00
_cell.angle_beta   90.00
_cell.angle_gamma   90.00
#
_symmetry.space_group_name_H-M   'P 1'
#
loop_
_entity.id
_entity.type
_entity.pdbx_description
1 polymer ?
#
loop_
_entity_poly.entity_id
_entity_poly.type
_entity_poly.pdbx_seq_one_letter_code
_entity_poly.pdbx_strand_id
1 'polypeptide(L)' 'MASSGCTFADRCVSVLCCRFCRQVLSSRGMRAVLLADTDTDLYSTDIPPSGTVDFIGSCYFTEICKCKLKNIACLK' A
#
# COMPACT_ATOMS: atom_id res chain seq x y z
N MET A 1 -12.88 -31.66 -15.05
CA MET A 1 -12.83 -30.54 -14.08
C MET A 1 -11.55 -29.78 -14.36
N ALA A 2 -11.62 -28.69 -15.14
CA ALA A 2 -10.44 -27.92 -15.46
C ALA A 2 -10.05 -27.09 -14.23
N SER A 3 -8.91 -27.42 -13.64
CA SER A 3 -8.23 -26.52 -12.72
C SER A 3 -7.83 -25.29 -13.54
N SER A 4 -8.64 -24.23 -13.52
CA SER A 4 -8.26 -22.93 -14.06
C SER A 4 -7.07 -22.45 -13.24
N GLY A 5 -5.86 -22.71 -13.76
CA GLY A 5 -4.61 -22.39 -13.11
C GLY A 5 -4.40 -20.89 -13.10
N CYS A 6 -4.91 -20.21 -12.08
CA CYS A 6 -4.51 -18.85 -11.77
C CYS A 6 -3.03 -18.91 -11.39
N THR A 7 -2.16 -18.35 -12.21
CA THR A 7 -0.76 -18.14 -11.84
C THR A 7 -0.68 -17.05 -10.77
N PHE A 8 0.45 -16.93 -10.05
CA PHE A 8 0.65 -15.79 -9.15
C PHE A 8 0.48 -14.44 -9.86
N ALA A 9 0.76 -14.40 -11.17
CA ALA A 9 0.57 -13.23 -12.03
C ALA A 9 -0.91 -12.82 -12.20
N ASP A 10 -1.87 -13.72 -11.92
CA ASP A 10 -3.31 -13.45 -11.99
C ASP A 10 -3.88 -12.86 -10.69
N ARG A 11 -3.04 -12.66 -9.66
CA ARG A 11 -3.49 -11.99 -8.42
C ARG A 11 -3.82 -10.54 -8.72
N CYS A 12 -5.09 -10.18 -8.50
CA CYS A 12 -5.61 -8.84 -8.78
C CYS A 12 -4.83 -7.76 -8.05
N VAL A 13 -4.01 -7.06 -8.81
CA VAL A 13 -3.32 -5.88 -8.33
C VAL A 13 -4.33 -4.73 -8.30
N SER A 14 -4.41 -4.03 -7.17
CA SER A 14 -5.37 -2.95 -6.93
C SER A 14 -4.78 -1.59 -7.30
N VAL A 15 -5.61 -0.74 -7.91
CA VAL A 15 -5.28 0.67 -8.11
C VAL A 15 -5.63 1.44 -6.82
N LEU A 16 -4.62 2.03 -6.20
CA LEU A 16 -4.75 2.84 -5.00
C LEU A 16 -4.90 4.30 -5.40
N CYS A 17 -5.96 4.95 -4.93
CA CYS A 17 -6.23 6.36 -5.15
C CYS A 17 -6.38 7.09 -3.82
N CYS A 18 -5.85 8.31 -3.73
CA CYS A 18 -6.10 9.17 -2.59
C CYS A 18 -7.59 9.54 -2.53
N ARG A 19 -8.24 9.34 -1.38
CA ARG A 19 -9.66 9.67 -1.20
C ARG A 19 -9.94 11.17 -1.38
N PHE A 20 -8.99 12.03 -1.01
CA PHE A 20 -9.13 13.48 -1.02
C PHE A 20 -8.85 14.06 -2.42
N CYS A 21 -7.60 14.01 -2.89
CA CYS A 21 -7.20 14.62 -4.16
C CYS A 21 -7.44 13.73 -5.40
N ARG A 22 -7.95 12.50 -5.23
CA ARG A 22 -8.24 11.52 -6.29
C ARG A 22 -7.04 11.09 -7.14
N GLN A 23 -5.82 11.48 -6.78
CA GLN A 23 -4.62 11.02 -7.50
C GLN A 23 -4.39 9.52 -7.32
N VAL A 24 -3.90 8.89 -8.39
CA VAL A 24 -3.40 7.51 -8.35
C VAL A 24 -2.08 7.50 -7.59
N LEU A 25 -2.04 6.73 -6.50
CA LEU A 25 -0.86 6.50 -5.67
C LEU A 25 -0.07 5.30 -6.16
N SER A 26 -0.77 4.23 -6.57
CA SER A 26 -0.14 3.06 -7.16
C SER A 26 -1.14 2.36 -8.07
N SER A 27 -0.71 1.92 -9.24
CA SER A 27 -1.46 0.97 -10.07
C SER A 27 -1.14 -0.48 -9.71
N ARG A 28 -0.23 -0.69 -8.75
CA ARG A 28 0.34 -1.99 -8.42
C ARG A 28 0.21 -2.37 -6.93
N GLY A 29 -0.89 -1.96 -6.29
CA GLY A 29 -1.15 -2.26 -4.88
C GLY A 29 -1.56 -3.71 -4.63
N MET A 30 -0.79 -4.44 -3.82
CA MET A 30 -1.10 -5.80 -3.40
C MET A 30 -1.75 -5.78 -2.02
N ARG A 31 -3.00 -6.23 -1.87
CA ARG A 31 -3.67 -6.26 -0.57
C ARG A 31 -2.96 -7.23 0.38
N ALA A 32 -2.58 -6.73 1.54
CA ALA A 32 -2.07 -7.50 2.66
C ALA A 32 -3.18 -7.58 3.73
N VAL A 33 -3.34 -8.77 4.32
CA VAL A 33 -4.33 -9.02 5.37
C VAL A 33 -3.56 -9.30 6.65
N LEU A 34 -3.83 -8.56 7.72
CA LEU A 34 -3.31 -8.89 9.03
C LEU A 34 -4.19 -10.00 9.63
N LEU A 35 -3.57 -11.11 10.02
CA LEU A 35 -4.31 -12.22 10.62
C LEU A 35 -4.95 -11.86 11.97
N ALA A 36 -4.39 -10.87 12.67
CA ALA A 36 -4.87 -10.40 13.96
C ALA A 36 -5.85 -9.22 13.87
N ASP A 37 -5.95 -8.56 12.72
CA ASP A 37 -6.82 -7.41 12.49
C ASP A 37 -7.27 -7.37 11.02
N THR A 38 -8.51 -7.77 10.78
CA THR A 38 -9.09 -7.77 9.43
C THR A 38 -9.81 -6.49 9.06
N ASP A 39 -9.95 -5.55 10.00
CA ASP A 39 -10.64 -4.28 9.77
C ASP A 39 -9.69 -3.25 9.14
N THR A 40 -8.39 -3.40 9.35
CA THR A 40 -7.36 -2.57 8.72
C THR A 40 -6.98 -3.12 7.34
N ASP A 41 -7.27 -2.35 6.29
CA ASP A 41 -6.78 -2.64 4.94
C ASP A 41 -5.33 -2.15 4.75
N LEU A 42 -4.42 -3.08 4.49
CA LEU A 42 -3.04 -2.79 4.12
C LEU A 42 -2.79 -3.13 2.66
N TYR A 43 -1.92 -2.35 2.03
CA TYR A 43 -1.47 -2.61 0.66
C TYR A 43 0.05 -2.46 0.58
N SER A 44 0.68 -3.45 -0.04
CA SER A 44 2.09 -3.40 -0.42
C SER A 44 2.21 -2.78 -1.81
N THR A 45 3.11 -1.81 -1.96
CA THR A 45 3.45 -1.19 -3.24
C THR A 45 4.90 -1.50 -3.56
N ASP A 46 5.19 -1.89 -4.79
CA ASP A 46 6.54 -2.22 -5.23
C ASP A 46 7.40 -0.98 -5.54
N ILE A 47 6.77 0.17 -5.84
CA ILE A 47 7.44 1.44 -6.12
C ILE A 47 6.77 2.57 -5.33
N PRO A 48 7.54 3.49 -4.70
CA PRO A 48 6.98 4.66 -4.05
C PRO A 48 6.25 5.57 -5.06
N PRO A 49 5.10 6.16 -4.71
CA PRO A 49 4.37 7.05 -5.62
C PRO A 49 5.23 8.26 -5.99
N SER A 50 5.72 8.34 -7.23
CA SER A 50 6.59 9.43 -7.66
C SER A 50 5.76 10.65 -8.06
N GLY A 51 6.09 11.82 -7.47
CA GLY A 51 5.50 13.10 -7.83
C GLY A 51 4.02 13.30 -7.43
N THR A 52 3.40 12.33 -6.75
CA THR A 52 2.02 12.45 -6.22
C THR A 52 1.99 12.59 -4.71
N VAL A 53 2.99 12.05 -4.00
CA VAL A 53 3.14 12.17 -2.55
C VAL A 53 4.58 12.56 -2.20
N ASP A 54 4.75 13.12 -1.00
CA ASP A 54 6.06 13.31 -0.39
C ASP A 54 5.99 13.00 1.11
N PHE A 55 7.16 12.81 1.71
CA PHE A 55 7.28 12.55 3.13
C PHE A 55 6.95 13.80 3.95
N ILE A 56 6.20 13.59 5.03
CA ILE A 56 5.85 14.64 5.98
C ILE A 56 6.42 14.35 7.37
N GLY A 57 6.97 15.38 7.99
CA GLY A 57 7.51 15.31 9.34
C GLY A 57 8.79 14.46 9.47
N SER A 58 9.13 14.16 10.73
CA SER A 58 10.28 13.34 11.10
C SER A 58 9.97 11.84 11.02
N CYS A 59 11.02 11.03 10.93
CA CYS A 59 10.87 9.59 11.10
C CYS A 59 10.58 9.28 12.57
N TYR A 60 9.80 8.23 12.82
CA TYR A 60 9.51 7.72 14.15
C TYR A 60 9.68 6.20 14.17
N PHE A 61 9.72 5.62 15.36
CA PHE A 61 9.94 4.19 15.56
C PHE A 61 8.82 3.59 16.40
N THR A 62 8.40 2.37 16.07
CA THR A 62 7.48 1.62 16.93
C THR A 62 8.26 0.99 18.09
N GLU A 63 7.71 1.00 19.30
CA GLU A 63 8.35 0.38 20.47
C GLU A 63 8.51 -1.15 20.32
N ILE A 64 7.58 -1.81 19.61
CA ILE A 64 7.51 -3.27 19.51
C ILE A 64 8.56 -3.84 18.54
N CYS A 65 8.66 -3.30 17.31
CA CYS A 65 9.52 -3.86 16.26
C CYS A 65 10.73 -3.00 15.88
N LYS A 66 10.91 -1.83 16.52
CA LYS A 66 11.93 -0.82 16.16
C LYS A 66 11.91 -0.45 14.67
N CYS A 67 10.78 -0.65 14.01
CA CYS A 67 10.61 -0.34 12.60
C CYS A 67 10.63 1.17 12.43
N LYS A 68 11.46 1.67 11.49
CA LYS A 68 11.51 3.10 11.15
C LYS A 68 10.36 3.44 10.21
N LEU A 69 9.45 4.27 10.69
CA LEU A 69 8.28 4.73 9.95
C LEU A 69 8.44 6.20 9.56
N LYS A 70 7.80 6.59 8.46
CA LYS A 70 7.71 7.96 8.00
C LYS A 70 6.36 8.17 7.33
N ASN A 71 5.69 9.26 7.69
CA ASN A 71 4.40 9.59 7.12
C ASN A 71 4.58 10.17 5.71
N ILE A 72 3.58 9.97 4.84
CA ILE A 72 3.50 10.57 3.51
C ILE A 72 2.19 11.31 3.35
N ALA A 73 2.18 12.37 2.54
CA ALA A 73 0.97 13.09 2.16
C ALA A 73 1.00 13.41 0.66
N CYS A 74 -0.18 13.60 0.06
CA CYS A 74 -0.27 14.05 -1.32
C CYS A 74 0.27 15.48 -1.45
N LEU A 75 0.88 15.78 -2.59
CA LEU A 75 1.40 17.12 -2.91
C LEU A 75 0.33 18.10 -3.45
N LYS A 76 -0.89 17.61 -3.67
CA LYS A 76 -2.04 18.38 -4.18
C LYS A 76 -3.12 18.58 -3.14
#